data_AF-A0A2V5ZPZ9-F1
#
_entry.id   AF-A0A2V5ZPZ9-F1
#
_cell.length_a   1.000
_cell.length_b   1.000
_cell.length_c   1.000
_cell.angle_alpha   90.00
_cell.angle_beta   90.00
_cell.angle_gamma   90.00
#
_symmetry.space_group_name_H-M   'P 1'
#
loop_
_entity.id
_entity.type
_entity.pdbx_description
1 polymer ?
#
loop_
_entity_poly.entity_id
_entity_poly.type
_entity_poly.pdbx_seq_one_letter_code
_entity_poly.pdbx_strand_id
1 'polypeptide(L)'
;MANRCGGHSFSCAIFIAVSLTVVVPLGATAESGALLTGKAAMGDWKSDAPGARRKITVEDLPAPSSNVLAINPARVARRLADAQPQVPHGFKIDLYASGFRDPRFLLTAPNGDIFVVESRGNQIKVLRDTKGTGKPDVTEIFAEQGLNKPFGIAFYPPGDESQFLYVANTDGVIRFPYRNGDLKARGPAEQLGAHLSGGAAHLRSGGHWTRDIVFSPDGKKMYVSI
;
A
#
# COMPACT_ATOMS: atom_id res chain seq x y z
N MET A 1 19.64 67.47 53.82
CA MET A 1 18.47 67.14 54.65
C MET A 1 17.60 66.14 53.89
N ALA A 2 17.38 64.96 54.50
CA ALA A 2 16.30 63.96 54.30
C ALA A 2 16.08 63.37 52.88
N ASN A 3 16.49 62.13 52.58
CA ASN A 3 15.85 60.81 52.85
C ASN A 3 14.44 60.62 52.25
N ARG A 4 14.32 59.68 51.29
CA ARG A 4 13.54 58.42 51.46
C ARG A 4 13.74 57.46 50.26
N CYS A 5 14.33 56.31 50.54
CA CYS A 5 14.35 55.11 49.69
C CYS A 5 12.94 54.48 49.63
N GLY A 6 12.45 54.18 48.43
CA GLY A 6 11.28 53.32 48.21
C GLY A 6 11.73 51.96 47.68
N GLY A 7 11.88 50.98 48.58
CA GLY A 7 12.18 49.59 48.21
C GLY A 7 11.00 48.96 47.48
N HIS A 8 11.21 48.54 46.23
CA HIS A 8 10.27 47.71 45.50
C HIS A 8 10.64 46.24 45.75
N SER A 9 9.78 45.56 46.50
CA SER A 9 9.89 44.12 46.79
C SER A 9 9.49 43.34 45.53
N PHE A 10 10.46 42.79 44.81
CA PHE A 10 10.20 41.81 43.75
C PHE A 10 9.81 40.47 44.38
N SER A 11 8.52 40.15 44.36
CA SER A 11 8.02 38.82 44.70
C SER A 11 8.17 37.90 43.48
N CYS A 12 9.16 37.01 43.53
CA CYS A 12 9.37 35.97 42.53
C CYS A 12 8.40 34.82 42.84
N ALA A 13 7.23 34.82 42.22
CA ALA A 13 6.30 33.70 42.30
C ALA A 13 6.76 32.59 41.34
N ILE A 14 7.38 31.55 41.91
CA ILE A 14 7.69 30.31 41.20
C ILE A 14 6.37 29.57 40.96
N PHE A 15 5.84 29.62 39.74
CA PHE A 15 4.75 28.76 39.31
C PHE A 15 5.32 27.36 39.02
N ILE A 16 5.15 26.44 39.97
CA ILE A 16 5.39 25.01 39.74
C ILE A 16 4.21 24.51 38.90
N ALA A 17 4.40 24.42 37.58
CA ALA A 17 3.48 23.74 36.69
C ALA A 17 3.53 22.23 36.99
N VAL A 18 2.54 21.72 37.74
CA VAL A 18 2.33 20.28 37.91
C VAL A 18 1.72 19.77 36.61
N SER A 19 2.57 19.30 35.70
CA SER A 19 2.15 18.56 34.51
C SER A 19 1.59 17.20 34.96
N LEU A 20 0.27 17.11 35.06
CA LEU A 20 -0.43 15.85 35.30
C LEU A 20 -0.44 15.05 34.00
N THR A 21 0.55 14.18 33.81
CA THR A 21 0.57 13.20 32.72
C THR A 21 -0.52 12.16 32.97
N VAL A 22 -1.67 12.32 32.34
CA VAL A 22 -2.70 11.28 32.27
C VAL A 22 -2.20 10.22 31.29
N VAL A 23 -1.59 9.15 31.82
CA VAL A 23 -1.32 7.94 31.05
C VAL A 23 -2.66 7.25 30.84
N VAL A 24 -3.29 7.49 29.69
CA VAL A 24 -4.43 6.66 29.26
C VAL A 24 -3.84 5.31 28.83
N PRO A 25 -4.17 4.20 29.50
CA PRO A 25 -3.78 2.91 28.99
C PRO A 25 -4.54 2.70 27.69
N LEU A 26 -3.86 2.76 26.55
CA LEU A 26 -4.36 2.14 25.33
C LEU A 26 -4.34 0.63 25.58
N GLY A 27 -5.39 0.14 26.24
CA GLY A 27 -5.72 -1.27 26.23
C GLY A 27 -6.09 -1.63 24.80
N ALA A 28 -5.11 -2.07 24.02
CA ALA A 28 -5.39 -2.88 22.85
C ALA A 28 -6.04 -4.17 23.37
N THR A 29 -7.37 -4.19 23.44
CA THR A 29 -8.11 -5.44 23.58
C THR A 29 -7.86 -6.22 22.31
N ALA A 30 -6.85 -7.07 22.32
CA ALA A 30 -6.71 -8.11 21.33
C ALA A 30 -7.99 -8.96 21.40
N GLU A 31 -8.88 -8.81 20.43
CA GLU A 31 -9.96 -9.75 20.21
C GLU A 31 -9.31 -11.10 19.89
N SER A 32 -9.03 -11.88 20.93
CA SER A 32 -8.59 -13.25 20.78
C SER A 32 -9.81 -14.09 20.43
N GLY A 33 -10.24 -14.02 19.16
CA GLY A 33 -11.17 -15.01 18.62
C GLY A 33 -10.69 -16.42 18.95
N ALA A 34 -11.62 -17.31 19.29
CA ALA A 34 -11.31 -18.68 19.65
C ALA A 34 -10.47 -19.34 18.54
N LEU A 35 -9.41 -20.06 18.92
CA LEU A 35 -8.56 -20.75 17.96
C LEU A 35 -9.33 -21.93 17.34
N LEU A 36 -9.63 -21.84 16.05
CA LEU A 36 -10.21 -22.93 15.28
C LEU A 36 -9.14 -23.98 14.98
N THR A 37 -9.46 -25.25 15.20
CA THR A 37 -8.56 -26.40 14.99
C THR A 37 -9.28 -27.52 14.25
N GLY A 38 -8.52 -28.47 13.68
CA GLY A 38 -9.10 -29.63 13.02
C GLY A 38 -10.00 -29.24 11.83
N LYS A 39 -11.09 -29.98 11.65
CA LYS A 39 -12.09 -29.69 10.60
C LYS A 39 -12.70 -28.30 10.69
N ALA A 40 -12.79 -27.71 11.88
CA ALA A 40 -13.34 -26.36 12.06
C ALA A 40 -12.36 -25.27 11.62
N ALA A 41 -11.05 -25.56 11.57
CA ALA A 41 -10.05 -24.67 10.99
C ALA A 41 -10.17 -24.60 9.45
N MET A 42 -10.72 -25.64 8.82
CA MET A 42 -10.98 -25.69 7.39
C MET A 42 -12.32 -24.99 7.09
N GLY A 43 -12.33 -24.00 6.20
CA GLY A 43 -13.53 -23.22 5.87
C GLY A 43 -13.43 -22.53 4.51
N ASP A 44 -14.51 -21.85 4.13
CA ASP A 44 -14.52 -20.94 2.98
C ASP A 44 -14.57 -19.47 3.43
N TRP A 45 -14.51 -18.57 2.45
CA TRP A 45 -14.51 -17.12 2.65
C TRP A 45 -15.74 -16.60 3.43
N LYS A 46 -16.83 -17.36 3.54
CA LYS A 46 -18.04 -16.94 4.29
C LYS A 46 -17.86 -17.02 5.80
N SER A 47 -16.90 -17.82 6.25
CA SER A 47 -16.56 -18.01 7.66
C SER A 47 -15.36 -17.18 8.10
N ASP A 48 -14.75 -16.44 7.17
CA ASP A 48 -13.61 -15.57 7.46
C ASP A 48 -14.08 -14.21 7.97
N ALA A 49 -13.37 -13.72 8.98
CA ALA A 49 -13.59 -12.42 9.59
C ALA A 49 -12.27 -11.90 10.17
N PRO A 50 -12.08 -10.57 10.31
CA PRO A 50 -10.97 -10.01 11.06
C PRO A 50 -10.88 -10.63 12.47
N GLY A 51 -9.66 -10.97 12.89
CA GLY A 51 -9.42 -11.60 14.20
C GLY A 51 -9.68 -13.11 14.27
N ALA A 52 -10.22 -13.74 13.22
CA ALA A 52 -10.34 -15.19 13.15
C ALA A 52 -8.95 -15.85 13.18
N ARG A 53 -8.78 -16.86 14.05
CA ARG A 53 -7.52 -17.60 14.20
C ARG A 53 -7.76 -19.05 13.86
N ARG A 54 -6.96 -19.58 12.93
CA ARG A 54 -7.00 -20.97 12.49
C ARG A 54 -5.63 -21.60 12.72
N LYS A 55 -5.59 -22.79 13.32
CA LYS A 55 -4.41 -23.66 13.31
C LYS A 55 -4.70 -24.79 12.35
N ILE A 56 -3.94 -24.83 11.26
CA ILE A 56 -3.97 -25.88 10.25
C ILE A 56 -2.61 -26.59 10.30
N THR A 57 -2.61 -27.88 10.59
CA THR A 57 -1.43 -28.75 10.55
C THR A 57 -1.44 -29.64 9.31
N VAL A 58 -0.38 -30.40 9.08
CA VAL A 58 -0.31 -31.34 7.95
C VAL A 58 -1.40 -32.40 8.06
N GLU A 59 -1.77 -32.81 9.27
CA GLU A 59 -2.83 -33.78 9.55
C GLU A 59 -4.24 -33.25 9.21
N ASP A 60 -4.41 -31.93 9.15
CA ASP A 60 -5.68 -31.29 8.80
C ASP A 60 -5.90 -31.20 7.27
N LEU A 61 -4.85 -31.40 6.47
CA LEU A 61 -4.91 -31.26 5.01
C LEU A 61 -5.57 -32.48 4.36
N PRO A 62 -6.33 -32.30 3.26
CA PRO A 62 -6.78 -33.42 2.46
C PRO A 62 -5.58 -34.21 1.93
N ALA A 63 -5.74 -35.54 1.80
CA ALA A 63 -4.72 -36.38 1.21
C ALA A 63 -4.33 -35.87 -0.20
N PRO A 64 -3.05 -35.88 -0.58
CA PRO A 64 -2.63 -35.51 -1.92
C PRO A 64 -3.39 -36.34 -2.95
N SER A 65 -4.10 -35.70 -3.88
CA SER A 65 -4.85 -36.39 -4.91
C SER A 65 -4.07 -36.40 -6.24
N SER A 66 -4.20 -37.49 -7.01
CA SER A 66 -3.48 -37.70 -8.28
C SER A 66 -4.20 -37.11 -9.50
N ASN A 67 -5.36 -36.50 -9.33
CA ASN A 67 -6.13 -35.87 -10.40
C ASN A 67 -5.74 -34.40 -10.62
N VAL A 68 -4.99 -34.24 -11.71
CA VAL A 68 -4.83 -33.11 -12.65
C VAL A 68 -5.51 -31.79 -12.23
N LEU A 69 -4.69 -30.90 -11.68
CA LEU A 69 -4.93 -29.45 -11.56
C LEU A 69 -6.11 -29.07 -10.64
N ALA A 70 -5.82 -28.84 -9.36
CA ALA A 70 -6.71 -28.13 -8.44
C ALA A 70 -6.85 -26.64 -8.83
N ILE A 71 -7.38 -26.37 -10.02
CA ILE A 71 -7.68 -25.02 -10.51
C ILE A 71 -9.00 -24.60 -9.89
N ASN A 72 -8.92 -23.75 -8.87
CA ASN A 72 -10.07 -23.09 -8.24
C ASN A 72 -10.02 -21.59 -8.54
N PRO A 73 -10.45 -21.14 -9.73
CA PRO A 73 -10.38 -19.74 -10.10
C PRO A 73 -11.40 -18.97 -9.27
N ALA A 74 -10.98 -17.81 -8.76
CA ALA A 74 -11.89 -16.89 -8.09
C ALA A 74 -13.05 -16.50 -9.04
N ARG A 75 -14.27 -16.48 -8.50
CA ARG A 75 -15.44 -15.96 -9.21
C ARG A 75 -15.73 -14.57 -8.67
N VAL A 76 -15.72 -13.57 -9.54
CA VAL A 76 -16.06 -12.20 -9.16
C VAL A 76 -17.57 -12.14 -8.88
N ALA A 77 -17.93 -11.92 -7.62
CA ALA A 77 -19.31 -11.68 -7.22
C ALA A 77 -19.63 -10.19 -7.36
N ARG A 78 -20.87 -9.87 -7.77
CA ARG A 78 -21.36 -8.49 -7.73
C ARG A 78 -21.41 -8.03 -6.27
N ARG A 79 -20.78 -6.89 -5.97
CA ARG A 79 -20.92 -6.23 -4.67
C ARG A 79 -22.35 -5.70 -4.50
N LEU A 80 -23.03 -6.08 -3.43
CA LEU A 80 -24.32 -5.49 -3.03
C LEU A 80 -24.09 -4.04 -2.55
N ALA A 81 -25.08 -3.16 -2.72
CA ALA A 81 -24.91 -1.73 -2.47
C ALA A 81 -24.51 -1.41 -1.01
N ASP A 82 -24.98 -2.22 -0.08
CA ASP A 82 -24.75 -2.16 1.37
C ASP A 82 -23.62 -3.08 1.85
N ALA A 83 -23.06 -3.92 0.99
CA ALA A 83 -21.94 -4.79 1.36
C ALA A 83 -20.68 -3.95 1.64
N GLN A 84 -20.18 -4.01 2.87
CA GLN A 84 -18.92 -3.41 3.30
C GLN A 84 -17.96 -4.51 3.79
N PRO A 85 -16.65 -4.38 3.52
CA PRO A 85 -15.65 -5.23 4.16
C PRO A 85 -15.74 -5.11 5.68
N GLN A 86 -15.66 -6.23 6.38
CA GLN A 86 -15.45 -6.21 7.83
C GLN A 86 -14.02 -5.73 8.12
N VAL A 87 -13.87 -4.91 9.14
CA VAL A 87 -12.57 -4.39 9.60
C VAL A 87 -12.38 -4.70 11.09
N PRO A 88 -11.13 -4.80 11.58
CA PRO A 88 -10.88 -4.96 13.01
C PRO A 88 -11.51 -3.84 13.84
N HIS A 89 -11.78 -4.12 15.12
CA HIS A 89 -12.28 -3.11 16.06
C HIS A 89 -11.39 -1.85 16.09
N GLY A 90 -12.01 -0.67 16.13
CA GLY A 90 -11.32 0.62 16.10
C GLY A 90 -10.93 1.12 14.70
N PHE A 91 -11.15 0.34 13.65
CA PHE A 91 -10.93 0.75 12.27
C PHE A 91 -12.24 1.13 11.58
N LYS A 92 -12.12 2.03 10.59
CA LYS A 92 -13.18 2.35 9.63
C LYS A 92 -12.62 2.13 8.23
N ILE A 93 -13.48 1.70 7.31
CA ILE A 93 -13.18 1.64 5.89
C ILE A 93 -14.17 2.49 5.11
N ASP A 94 -13.64 3.25 4.15
CA ASP A 94 -14.42 4.01 3.19
C ASP A 94 -13.87 3.77 1.78
N LEU A 95 -14.74 3.82 0.77
CA LEU A 95 -14.31 3.74 -0.63
C LEU A 95 -13.59 5.03 -1.02
N TYR A 96 -12.29 4.94 -1.27
CA TYR A 96 -11.47 6.07 -1.72
C TYR A 96 -11.70 6.41 -3.20
N ALA A 97 -11.54 5.43 -4.09
CA ALA A 97 -11.74 5.58 -5.54
C ALA A 97 -12.23 4.26 -6.17
N SER A 98 -12.83 4.31 -7.35
CA SER A 98 -13.33 3.14 -8.09
C SER A 98 -13.23 3.35 -9.61
N GLY A 99 -13.63 2.34 -10.40
CA GLY A 99 -13.57 2.41 -11.87
C GLY A 99 -12.23 1.99 -12.47
N PHE A 100 -11.40 1.27 -11.71
CA PHE A 100 -10.12 0.76 -12.18
C PHE A 100 -10.25 -0.57 -12.92
N ARG A 101 -9.39 -0.79 -13.90
CA ARG A 101 -9.23 -2.03 -14.66
C ARG A 101 -8.05 -2.83 -14.11
N ASP A 102 -8.36 -3.80 -13.23
CA ASP A 102 -7.38 -4.69 -12.60
C ASP A 102 -6.24 -3.91 -11.90
N PRO A 103 -6.56 -3.07 -10.89
CA PRO A 103 -5.55 -2.37 -10.09
C PRO A 103 -4.75 -3.38 -9.25
N ARG A 104 -3.41 -3.26 -9.26
CA ARG A 104 -2.51 -4.27 -8.67
C ARG A 104 -1.50 -3.73 -7.67
N PHE A 105 -1.13 -2.45 -7.78
CA PHE A 105 -0.13 -1.83 -6.90
C PHE A 105 -0.51 -0.38 -6.61
N LEU A 106 -0.21 0.08 -5.40
CA LEU A 106 -0.39 1.45 -4.95
C LEU A 106 0.94 1.99 -4.43
N LEU A 107 1.28 3.22 -4.78
CA LEU A 107 2.44 3.93 -4.25
C LEU A 107 2.05 5.36 -3.88
N THR A 108 2.37 5.76 -2.65
CA THR A 108 2.17 7.14 -2.20
C THR A 108 3.39 7.98 -2.57
N ALA A 109 3.18 9.09 -3.26
CA ALA A 109 4.20 10.08 -3.55
C ALA A 109 4.47 10.99 -2.34
N PRO A 110 5.62 11.67 -2.27
CA PRO A 110 5.94 12.55 -1.14
C PRO A 110 4.92 13.69 -0.91
N ASN A 111 4.27 14.19 -1.95
CA ASN A 111 3.19 15.17 -1.84
C ASN A 111 1.82 14.58 -1.41
N GLY A 112 1.73 13.27 -1.20
CA GLY A 112 0.51 12.57 -0.81
C GLY A 112 -0.35 12.03 -1.96
N ASP A 113 0.06 12.23 -3.22
CA ASP A 113 -0.64 11.62 -4.35
C ASP A 113 -0.55 10.09 -4.30
N ILE A 114 -1.59 9.42 -4.78
CA ILE A 114 -1.63 7.96 -4.86
C ILE A 114 -1.49 7.53 -6.32
N PHE A 115 -0.39 6.85 -6.63
CA PHE A 115 -0.19 6.20 -7.91
C PHE A 115 -0.84 4.82 -7.89
N VAL A 116 -1.61 4.49 -8.92
CA VAL A 116 -2.32 3.22 -9.08
C VAL A 116 -1.86 2.55 -10.36
N VAL A 117 -1.35 1.32 -10.24
CA VAL A 117 -0.93 0.52 -11.39
C VAL A 117 -2.05 -0.41 -11.84
N GLU A 118 -2.49 -0.27 -13.09
CA GLU A 118 -3.47 -1.13 -13.76
C GLU A 118 -2.74 -2.09 -14.71
N SER A 119 -2.28 -3.23 -14.19
CA SER A 119 -1.39 -4.13 -14.94
C SER A 119 -1.99 -4.61 -16.26
N ARG A 120 -3.26 -5.02 -16.28
CA ARG A 120 -3.92 -5.44 -17.54
C ARG A 120 -4.37 -4.28 -18.42
N GLY A 121 -4.42 -3.08 -17.87
CA GLY A 121 -4.67 -1.85 -18.61
C GLY A 121 -3.41 -1.28 -19.25
N ASN A 122 -2.22 -1.73 -18.84
CA ASN A 122 -0.94 -1.08 -19.15
C ASN A 122 -1.01 0.42 -18.86
N GLN A 123 -1.53 0.78 -17.69
CA GLN A 123 -1.70 2.16 -17.28
C GLN A 123 -1.21 2.37 -15.85
N ILE A 124 -0.69 3.56 -15.61
CA ILE A 124 -0.43 4.10 -14.27
C ILE A 124 -1.27 5.36 -14.15
N LYS A 125 -2.12 5.41 -13.13
CA LYS A 125 -2.96 6.58 -12.81
C LYS A 125 -2.45 7.27 -11.56
N VAL A 126 -2.73 8.56 -11.44
CA VAL A 126 -2.44 9.37 -10.25
C VAL A 126 -3.73 9.95 -9.71
N LEU A 127 -3.95 9.75 -8.42
CA LEU A 127 -5.08 10.27 -7.68
C LEU A 127 -4.59 11.37 -6.74
N ARG A 128 -5.27 12.52 -6.73
CA ARG A 128 -4.97 13.63 -5.83
C ARG A 128 -6.24 14.15 -5.18
N ASP A 129 -6.15 14.36 -3.88
CA ASP A 129 -7.16 15.04 -3.06
C ASP A 129 -6.65 16.44 -2.72
N THR A 130 -7.02 17.41 -3.56
CA THR A 130 -6.59 18.80 -3.42
C THR A 130 -7.26 19.51 -2.24
N LYS A 131 -8.34 18.92 -1.70
CA LYS A 131 -9.19 19.51 -0.67
C LYS A 131 -9.02 18.87 0.71
N GLY A 132 -8.23 17.80 0.82
CA GLY A 132 -8.02 17.06 2.07
C GLY A 132 -9.31 16.40 2.59
N THR A 133 -10.22 16.01 1.70
CA THR A 133 -11.52 15.43 2.05
C THR A 133 -11.48 13.93 2.33
N GLY A 134 -10.33 13.29 2.14
CA GLY A 134 -10.17 11.83 2.13
C GLY A 134 -10.69 11.19 0.84
N LYS A 135 -10.90 11.97 -0.23
CA LYS A 135 -11.36 11.50 -1.54
C LYS A 135 -10.67 12.28 -2.66
N PRO A 136 -10.18 11.60 -3.72
CA PRO A 136 -9.51 12.31 -4.80
C PRO A 136 -10.54 13.07 -5.65
N ASP A 137 -10.28 14.36 -5.88
CA ASP A 137 -11.01 15.19 -6.84
C ASP A 137 -10.29 15.28 -8.19
N VAL A 138 -9.06 14.76 -8.28
CA VAL A 138 -8.27 14.64 -9.50
C VAL A 138 -7.89 13.19 -9.75
N THR A 139 -8.05 12.73 -10.99
CA THR A 139 -7.61 11.42 -11.46
C THR A 139 -7.07 11.57 -12.88
N GLU A 140 -5.77 11.34 -13.05
CA GLU A 140 -5.09 11.47 -14.33
C GLU A 140 -4.38 10.17 -14.72
N ILE A 141 -4.20 9.94 -16.02
CA ILE A 141 -3.30 8.90 -16.52
C ILE A 141 -1.89 9.49 -16.54
N PHE A 142 -1.02 8.96 -15.69
CA PHE A 142 0.38 9.37 -15.63
C PHE A 142 1.18 8.82 -16.81
N ALA A 143 1.00 7.54 -17.11
CA ALA A 143 1.65 6.85 -18.22
C ALA A 143 0.78 5.72 -18.77
N GLU A 144 0.80 5.56 -20.08
CA GLU A 144 0.14 4.46 -20.82
C GLU A 144 0.99 3.91 -21.98
N GLN A 145 2.14 4.53 -22.24
CA GLN A 145 3.08 4.13 -23.28
C GLN A 145 4.34 3.54 -22.65
N GLY A 146 4.95 2.55 -23.31
CA GLY A 146 6.14 1.86 -22.81
C GLY A 146 5.86 0.85 -21.69
N LEU A 147 4.59 0.63 -21.32
CA LEU A 147 4.19 -0.28 -20.26
C LEU A 147 3.89 -1.68 -20.80
N ASN A 148 4.36 -2.71 -20.08
CA ASN A 148 4.09 -4.12 -20.38
C ASN A 148 3.78 -4.88 -19.07
N LYS A 149 2.48 -5.00 -18.78
CA LYS A 149 1.94 -5.56 -17.54
C LYS A 149 2.68 -5.05 -16.29
N PRO A 150 2.74 -3.72 -16.10
CA PRO A 150 3.48 -3.14 -14.99
C PRO A 150 2.91 -3.65 -13.65
N PHE A 151 3.76 -3.86 -12.65
CA PHE A 151 3.33 -4.21 -11.31
C PHE A 151 3.94 -3.28 -10.26
N GLY A 152 5.19 -3.50 -9.87
CA GLY A 152 5.87 -2.66 -8.89
C GLY A 152 6.29 -1.33 -9.51
N ILE A 153 6.18 -0.28 -8.72
CA ILE A 153 6.70 1.04 -9.04
C ILE A 153 7.44 1.62 -7.83
N ALA A 154 8.47 2.43 -8.07
CA ALA A 154 9.23 3.08 -7.01
C ALA A 154 9.78 4.44 -7.46
N PHE A 155 9.75 5.42 -6.56
CA PHE A 155 10.37 6.72 -6.81
C PHE A 155 11.87 6.67 -6.56
N TYR A 156 12.64 7.40 -7.36
CA TYR A 156 14.09 7.49 -7.22
C TYR A 156 14.64 8.89 -7.58
N PRO A 157 15.63 9.44 -6.84
CA PRO A 157 16.16 8.93 -5.58
C PRO A 157 15.08 8.79 -4.49
N PRO A 158 15.24 7.88 -3.51
CA PRO A 158 14.31 7.80 -2.39
C PRO A 158 14.27 9.12 -1.61
N GLY A 159 13.10 9.51 -1.11
CA GLY A 159 12.87 10.75 -0.39
C GLY A 159 11.95 11.71 -1.16
N ASP A 160 11.95 12.97 -0.76
CA ASP A 160 10.95 13.95 -1.22
C ASP A 160 11.23 14.50 -2.62
N GLU A 161 12.49 14.42 -3.06
CA GLU A 161 12.99 15.03 -4.30
C GLU A 161 13.32 13.97 -5.37
N SER A 162 12.42 13.02 -5.54
CA SER A 162 12.56 11.99 -6.56
C SER A 162 12.53 12.59 -7.98
N GLN A 163 13.42 12.09 -8.82
CA GLN A 163 13.61 12.54 -10.21
C GLN A 163 13.00 11.59 -11.24
N PHE A 164 12.67 10.37 -10.81
CA PHE A 164 12.17 9.32 -11.67
C PHE A 164 11.12 8.48 -10.96
N LEU A 165 10.15 8.00 -11.73
CA LEU A 165 9.32 6.87 -11.37
C LEU A 165 9.84 5.64 -12.12
N TYR A 166 10.40 4.70 -11.38
CA TYR A 166 10.80 3.40 -11.92
C TYR A 166 9.59 2.47 -11.97
N VAL A 167 9.48 1.69 -13.04
CA VAL A 167 8.38 0.77 -13.28
C VAL A 167 8.93 -0.59 -13.65
N ALA A 168 8.52 -1.61 -12.92
CA ALA A 168 8.83 -2.99 -13.21
C ALA A 168 7.76 -3.57 -14.14
N ASN A 169 8.10 -3.61 -15.42
CA ASN A 169 7.37 -4.36 -16.44
C ASN A 169 7.70 -5.86 -16.32
N THR A 170 6.87 -6.70 -16.94
CA THR A 170 7.09 -8.15 -16.96
C THR A 170 8.43 -8.55 -17.58
N ASP A 171 8.90 -7.81 -18.59
CA ASP A 171 10.10 -8.08 -19.39
C ASP A 171 11.32 -7.22 -19.02
N GLY A 172 11.18 -6.28 -18.09
CA GLY A 172 12.27 -5.36 -17.77
C GLY A 172 11.89 -4.25 -16.80
N VAL A 173 12.88 -3.42 -16.48
CA VAL A 173 12.67 -2.20 -15.70
C VAL A 173 12.85 -1.00 -16.60
N ILE A 174 11.87 -0.11 -16.57
CA ILE A 174 11.91 1.19 -17.22
C ILE A 174 11.83 2.29 -16.17
N ARG A 175 12.01 3.53 -16.60
CA ARG A 175 11.69 4.70 -15.78
C ARG A 175 11.09 5.83 -16.60
N PHE A 176 10.32 6.69 -15.93
CA PHE A 176 9.84 7.95 -16.47
C PHE A 176 10.48 9.11 -15.69
N PRO A 177 10.91 10.18 -16.37
CA PRO A 177 11.25 11.43 -15.68
C PRO A 177 10.06 11.92 -14.87
N TYR A 178 10.30 12.26 -13.61
CA TYR A 178 9.31 12.64 -12.61
C TYR A 178 9.82 13.79 -11.75
N ARG A 179 8.92 14.62 -11.27
CA ARG A 179 9.12 15.54 -10.15
C ARG A 179 7.90 15.46 -9.24
N ASN A 180 8.11 15.72 -7.96
CA ASN A 180 7.04 15.67 -6.98
C ASN A 180 5.84 16.52 -7.43
N GLY A 181 4.67 15.89 -7.53
CA GLY A 181 3.44 16.53 -8.00
C GLY A 181 3.15 16.47 -9.50
N ASP A 182 4.00 15.82 -10.30
CA ASP A 182 3.66 15.56 -11.70
C ASP A 182 2.47 14.58 -11.81
N LEU A 183 1.45 14.99 -12.56
CA LEU A 183 0.29 14.15 -12.86
C LEU A 183 0.44 13.37 -14.17
N LYS A 184 1.46 13.71 -14.98
CA LYS A 184 1.80 13.08 -16.26
C LYS A 184 3.30 12.88 -16.35
N ALA A 185 3.73 11.79 -16.97
CA ALA A 185 5.13 11.57 -17.26
C ALA A 185 5.70 12.73 -18.09
N ARG A 186 6.86 13.26 -17.70
CA ARG A 186 7.45 14.44 -18.35
C ARG A 186 8.10 14.13 -19.70
N GLY A 187 8.21 12.85 -20.05
CA GLY A 187 8.89 12.36 -21.23
C GLY A 187 8.59 10.88 -21.47
N PRO A 188 9.12 10.31 -22.58
CA PRO A 188 8.95 8.90 -22.90
C PRO A 188 9.62 7.98 -21.87
N ALA A 189 9.22 6.72 -21.86
CA ALA A 189 9.85 5.69 -21.05
C ALA A 189 11.31 5.48 -21.45
N GLU A 190 12.20 5.44 -20.46
CA GLU A 190 13.61 5.10 -20.62
C GLU A 190 13.85 3.64 -20.22
N GLN A 191 14.43 2.85 -21.13
CA GLN A 191 14.81 1.46 -20.88
C GLN A 191 16.14 1.40 -20.13
N LEU A 192 16.24 0.56 -19.09
CA LEU A 192 17.47 0.44 -18.29
C LEU A 192 18.37 -0.72 -18.69
N GLY A 193 18.05 -1.43 -19.78
CA GLY A 193 18.85 -2.53 -20.33
C GLY A 193 18.80 -3.84 -19.53
N ALA A 194 18.14 -3.85 -18.36
CA ALA A 194 17.86 -5.06 -17.60
C ALA A 194 16.72 -5.84 -18.28
N HIS A 195 17.09 -6.90 -19.00
CA HIS A 195 16.15 -7.82 -19.63
C HIS A 195 15.76 -8.88 -18.61
N LEU A 196 14.52 -8.83 -18.15
CA LEU A 196 13.98 -9.87 -17.29
C LEU A 196 13.32 -10.92 -18.17
N SER A 197 13.30 -12.16 -17.69
CA SER A 197 12.40 -13.13 -18.29
C SER A 197 10.99 -12.54 -18.21
N GLY A 198 10.32 -12.43 -19.36
CA GLY A 198 8.88 -12.11 -19.46
C GLY A 198 7.98 -13.12 -18.73
N GLY A 199 8.60 -14.03 -17.98
CA GLY A 199 7.97 -15.08 -17.23
C GLY A 199 7.35 -16.07 -18.18
N ALA A 200 6.28 -16.67 -17.69
CA ALA A 200 5.51 -17.62 -18.43
C ALA A 200 4.55 -16.98 -19.47
N ALA A 201 4.69 -15.68 -19.78
CA ALA A 201 4.00 -15.06 -20.93
C ALA A 201 4.34 -15.77 -22.26
N HIS A 202 5.44 -16.54 -22.29
CA HIS A 202 5.85 -17.41 -23.39
C HIS A 202 5.65 -18.91 -23.12
N LEU A 203 5.16 -19.29 -21.94
CA LEU A 203 4.79 -20.67 -21.62
C LEU A 203 3.30 -20.88 -21.93
N ARG A 204 2.93 -22.11 -22.32
CA ARG A 204 1.53 -22.48 -22.64
C ARG A 204 0.52 -22.13 -21.54
N SER A 205 0.95 -22.00 -20.28
CA SER A 205 0.10 -21.72 -19.11
C SER A 205 0.13 -20.26 -18.62
N GLY A 206 0.87 -19.35 -19.25
CA GLY A 206 0.86 -17.91 -18.92
C GLY A 206 1.60 -17.48 -17.64
N GLY A 207 1.77 -18.39 -16.65
CA GLY A 207 2.47 -18.28 -15.34
C GLY A 207 2.81 -16.89 -14.77
N HIS A 208 3.96 -16.74 -14.09
CA HIS A 208 4.22 -15.60 -13.21
C HIS A 208 4.87 -14.41 -13.93
N TRP A 209 4.19 -13.26 -13.90
CA TRP A 209 4.54 -12.06 -14.66
C TRP A 209 4.73 -10.80 -13.80
N THR A 210 4.34 -10.84 -12.52
CA THR A 210 4.48 -9.69 -11.62
C THR A 210 5.94 -9.49 -11.24
N ARG A 211 6.43 -8.25 -11.31
CA ARG A 211 7.76 -7.85 -10.85
C ARG A 211 7.58 -6.72 -9.86
N ASP A 212 8.02 -6.91 -8.62
CA ASP A 212 8.05 -5.82 -7.65
C ASP A 212 9.42 -5.15 -7.66
N ILE A 213 9.48 -3.87 -7.28
CA ILE A 213 10.70 -3.07 -7.27
C ILE A 213 10.78 -2.19 -6.03
N VAL A 214 11.92 -2.22 -5.36
CA VAL A 214 12.22 -1.34 -4.23
C VAL A 214 13.68 -0.89 -4.28
N PHE A 215 13.95 0.32 -3.82
CA PHE A 215 15.31 0.81 -3.60
C PHE A 215 15.71 0.66 -2.14
N SER A 216 17.00 0.43 -1.88
CA SER A 216 17.54 0.53 -0.51
C SER A 216 17.35 1.95 0.02
N PRO A 217 17.23 2.13 1.36
CA PRO A 217 17.07 3.47 1.94
C PRO A 217 18.19 4.45 1.57
N ASP A 218 19.41 3.96 1.33
CA ASP A 218 20.55 4.77 0.88
C ASP A 218 20.61 4.98 -0.65
N GLY A 219 19.63 4.45 -1.40
CA GLY A 219 19.54 4.56 -2.86
C GLY A 219 20.58 3.77 -3.64
N LYS A 220 21.50 3.04 -2.99
CA LYS A 220 22.63 2.38 -3.67
C LYS A 220 22.26 1.08 -4.36
N LYS A 221 21.13 0.47 -3.99
CA LYS A 221 20.69 -0.82 -4.54
C LYS A 221 19.25 -0.74 -4.97
N MET A 222 18.98 -1.38 -6.11
CA MET A 222 17.64 -1.67 -6.59
C MET A 222 17.42 -3.18 -6.43
N TYR A 223 16.32 -3.56 -5.81
CA TYR A 223 15.89 -4.94 -5.67
C TYR A 223 14.67 -5.17 -6.56
N VAL A 224 14.68 -6.28 -7.30
CA VAL A 224 13.57 -6.68 -8.19
C VAL A 224 13.19 -8.11 -7.87
N SER A 225 11.90 -8.39 -7.70
CA SER A 225 11.37 -9.75 -7.56
C SER A 225 10.89 -10.31 -8.89
N ILE A 226 11.05 -11.62 -9.10
CA ILE A 226 10.71 -12.34 -10.35
C ILE A 226 9.87 -13.58 -10.03
#